data_AF-A0A949U4B8-F1
#
_entry.id   AF-A0A949U4B8-F1
#
_cell.length_a   1.000
_cell.length_b   1.000
_cell.length_c   1.000
_cell.angle_alpha   90.00
_cell.angle_beta   90.00
_cell.angle_gamma   90.00
#
_symmetry.space_group_name_H-M   'P 1'
#
loop_
_entity.id
_entity.type
_entity.pdbx_description
1 polymer ?
#
loop_
_entity_poly.entity_id
_entity_poly.type
_entity_poly.pdbx_seq_one_letter_code
_entity_poly.pdbx_strand_id
1 'polypeptide(L)' 'NARFLSDRGAALLLPQSQLTPEKLAQAIGSLDRTALLAMAKKARELGKPDAAAVVAQRCIELARRKAA' A
#
# COMPACT_ATOMS: atom_id res chain seq x y z
N ASN A 1 1.82 5.46 -2.99
CA ASN A 1 1.60 4.13 -2.34
C ASN A 1 2.46 3.91 -1.10
N ALA A 2 3.78 4.11 -1.17
CA ALA A 2 4.67 3.75 -0.07
C ALA A 2 4.31 4.43 1.28
N ARG A 3 4.18 5.77 1.33
CA ARG A 3 3.73 6.49 2.54
C ARG A 3 2.36 6.04 3.06
N PHE A 4 1.40 5.83 2.16
CA PHE A 4 0.05 5.38 2.53
C PHE A 4 0.07 4.10 3.37
N LEU A 5 0.94 3.15 3.01
CA LEU A 5 1.13 1.90 3.74
C LEU A 5 2.05 2.08 4.96
N SER A 6 3.21 2.73 4.80
CA SER A 6 4.21 2.83 5.88
C SER A 6 3.72 3.62 7.07
N ASP A 7 2.99 4.72 6.85
CA ASP A 7 2.47 5.58 7.92
C ASP A 7 1.42 4.84 8.78
N ARG A 8 0.86 3.75 8.25
CA ARG A 8 -0.10 2.87 8.94
C ARG A 8 0.54 1.60 9.49
N GLY A 9 1.86 1.45 9.34
CA GLY A 9 2.61 0.25 9.75
C GLY A 9 2.35 -0.98 8.87
N ALA A 10 1.92 -0.78 7.63
CA ALA A 10 1.69 -1.84 6.64
C ALA A 10 2.88 -2.05 5.68
N ALA A 11 3.94 -1.24 5.79
CA ALA A 11 5.17 -1.37 5.02
C ALA A 11 6.33 -0.65 5.74
N LEU A 12 7.57 -0.98 5.36
CA LEU A 12 8.73 -0.13 5.63
C LEU A 12 8.98 0.79 4.44
N LEU A 13 9.33 2.05 4.70
CA LEU A 13 9.72 3.01 3.68
C LEU A 13 11.22 3.30 3.80
N LEU A 14 11.98 2.93 2.77
CA LEU A 14 13.39 3.31 2.64
C LEU A 14 13.49 4.35 1.51
N PRO A 15 13.72 5.63 1.82
CA PRO A 15 13.89 6.66 0.80
C PRO A 15 15.08 6.36 -0.12
N GLN A 16 14.96 6.66 -1.41
CA GLN A 16 16.03 6.42 -2.39
C GLN A 16 17.36 7.08 -1.99
N SER A 17 17.33 8.29 -1.42
CA SER A 17 18.52 9.00 -0.94
C SER A 17 19.21 8.32 0.24
N GLN A 18 18.54 7.35 0.87
CA GLN A 18 19.04 6.56 2.00
C GLN A 18 19.26 5.10 1.62
N LEU A 19 18.99 4.70 0.37
CA LEU A 19 19.12 3.33 -0.09
C LEU A 19 20.59 2.98 -0.31
N THR A 20 21.19 2.29 0.66
CA THR A 20 22.52 1.67 0.55
C THR A 20 22.41 0.16 0.78
N PRO A 21 23.37 -0.65 0.30
CA PRO A 21 23.38 -2.09 0.55
C PRO A 21 23.29 -2.43 2.05
N GLU A 22 24.02 -1.70 2.90
CA GLU A 22 24.10 -1.92 4.34
C GLU A 22 22.76 -1.62 5.02
N LYS A 23 22.13 -0.50 4.66
CA LYS A 23 20.82 -0.12 5.20
C LYS A 23 19.72 -1.08 4.74
N LEU A 24 19.79 -1.56 3.50
CA LEU A 24 18.86 -2.57 3.00
C LEU A 24 19.03 -3.90 3.76
N ALA A 25 20.27 -4.35 3.92
CA ALA A 25 20.58 -5.58 4.66
C ALA A 25 20.11 -5.48 6.12
N GLN A 26 20.37 -4.35 6.79
CA GLN A 26 19.90 -4.09 8.15
C GLN A 26 18.37 -4.11 8.23
N ALA A 27 17.69 -3.42 7.32
CA ALA A 27 16.23 -3.37 7.30
C ALA A 27 15.63 -4.78 7.17
N ILE A 28 16.12 -5.59 6.23
CA ILE A 28 15.64 -6.97 6.04
C ILE A 28 16.02 -7.85 7.24
N GLY A 29 17.25 -7.74 7.74
CA GLY A 29 17.75 -8.55 8.85
C GLY A 29 17.07 -8.25 10.19
N SER A 30 16.49 -7.07 10.35
CA SER A 30 15.73 -6.69 11.55
C SER A 30 14.30 -7.25 11.59
N LEU A 31 13.82 -7.87 10.51
CA LEU A 31 12.45 -8.37 10.42
C LEU A 31 12.31 -9.71 11.14
N ASP A 32 11.38 -9.77 12.10
CA ASP A 32 10.94 -11.01 12.71
C ASP A 32 9.53 -11.43 12.23
N ARG A 33 9.17 -12.69 12.50
CA ARG A 33 7.92 -13.28 12.01
C ARG A 33 6.67 -12.61 12.61
N THR A 34 6.75 -12.14 13.84
CA THR A 34 5.65 -11.48 14.55
C THR A 34 5.39 -10.10 13.95
N ALA A 35 6.44 -9.31 13.74
CA ALA A 35 6.38 -8.01 13.10
C ALA A 35 5.84 -8.11 11.66
N LEU A 36 6.30 -9.10 10.90
CA LEU A 36 5.83 -9.37 9.53
C LEU A 36 4.34 -9.74 9.49
N LEU A 37 3.87 -10.56 10.44
CA LEU A 37 2.45 -10.92 10.51
C LEU A 37 1.57 -9.69 10.81
N ALA A 38 2.00 -8.83 11.74
CA ALA A 38 1.29 -7.59 12.05
C ALA A 38 1.24 -6.64 10.84
N MET A 39 2.36 -6.49 10.14
CA MET A 39 2.45 -5.68 8.92
C MET A 39 1.54 -6.23 7.81
N ALA A 40 1.50 -7.55 7.62
CA ALA A 40 0.66 -8.21 6.62
C ALA A 40 -0.84 -8.02 6.88
N LYS A 41 -1.29 -8.12 8.14
CA LYS A 41 -2.68 -7.87 8.53
C LYS A 41 -3.10 -6.44 8.17
N LYS A 42 -2.28 -5.46 8.55
CA LYS A 42 -2.52 -4.04 8.22
C LYS A 42 -2.51 -3.79 6.71
N ALA A 43 -1.59 -4.40 5.97
CA ALA A 43 -1.55 -4.29 4.51
C ALA A 43 -2.83 -4.86 3.87
N ARG A 44 -3.35 -5.97 4.41
CA ARG A 44 -4.59 -6.58 3.93
C ARG A 44 -5.81 -5.69 4.20
N GLU A 45 -5.90 -5.08 5.38
CA GLU A 45 -6.96 -4.13 5.76
C GLU A 45 -6.99 -2.89 4.85
N LEU A 46 -5.82 -2.44 4.38
CA LEU A 46 -5.70 -1.28 3.49
C LEU A 46 -5.90 -1.60 2.00
N GLY A 47 -5.97 -2.88 1.65
CA GLY A 47 -6.20 -3.33 0.29
C GLY A 47 -7.59 -2.90 -0.21
N LYS A 48 -7.65 -2.44 -1.46
CA LYS A 48 -8.91 -2.10 -2.16
C LYS A 48 -9.11 -3.06 -3.35
N PRO A 49 -9.50 -4.33 -3.11
CA PRO A 49 -9.57 -5.34 -4.16
C PRO A 49 -10.61 -5.03 -5.25
N ASP A 50 -11.60 -4.21 -4.94
CA ASP A 50 -12.69 -3.79 -5.81
C ASP A 50 -12.47 -2.42 -6.47
N ALA A 51 -11.32 -1.78 -6.27
CA ALA A 51 -11.06 -0.40 -6.73
C ALA A 51 -11.36 -0.19 -8.21
N ALA A 52 -10.98 -1.14 -9.08
CA ALA A 52 -11.25 -1.05 -10.51
C ALA A 52 -12.75 -1.04 -10.83
N ALA A 53 -13.53 -1.92 -10.17
CA ALA A 53 -14.98 -1.98 -10.34
C ALA A 53 -15.65 -0.70 -9.84
N VAL A 54 -15.23 -0.19 -8.68
CA VAL A 54 -15.73 1.08 -8.13
C VAL A 54 -15.46 2.24 -9.08
N VAL A 55 -14.25 2.34 -9.65
CA VAL A 55 -13.91 3.38 -10.62
C VAL A 55 -14.77 3.25 -11.88
N ALA A 56 -14.90 2.06 -12.45
CA ALA A 56 -15.71 1.83 -13.64
C ALA A 56 -17.18 2.23 -13.42
N GLN A 57 -17.76 1.83 -12.30
CA GLN A 57 -19.13 2.18 -11.92
C GLN A 57 -19.34 3.69 -11.87
N ARG A 58 -18.39 4.42 -11.27
CA ARG A 58 -18.43 5.89 -11.19
C ARG A 58 -18.34 6.56 -12.56
N CYS A 59 -17.50 6.04 -13.46
CA CYS A 59 -17.42 6.53 -14.84
C CYS A 59 -18.75 6.36 -15.57
N ILE A 60 -19.41 5.20 -15.43
CA ILE A 60 -20.71 4.92 -16.04
C ILE A 60 -21.80 5.87 -15.50
N GLU A 61 -21.85 6.07 -14.18
CA GLU A 61 -22.80 6.99 -13.55
C GLU A 61 -22.66 8.42 -14.07
N LEU A 62 -21.43 8.92 -14.19
CA LEU A 62 -21.15 10.25 -14.72
C LEU A 62 -21.50 10.38 -16.20
N ALA A 63 -21.19 9.37 -17.01
CA ALA A 63 -21.51 9.38 -18.43
C ALA A 63 -23.03 9.41 -18.66
N ARG A 64 -23.80 8.62 -17.90
CA ARG A 64 -25.27 8.59 -17.97
C ARG A 64 -25.90 9.93 -17.57
N ARG A 65 -25.38 10.59 -16.53
CA ARG A 65 -25.85 11.92 -16.09
C ARG A 65 -25.64 13.03 -17.12
N LYS A 66 -24.61 12.92 -17.97
CA LYS A 66 -24.35 13.90 -19.04
C LYS A 66 -25.24 13.71 -20.28
N ALA A 67 -25.83 12.53 -20.44
CA ALA A 67 -26.66 12.18 -21.59
C ALA A 67 -28.17 12.43 -21.37
N ALA A 68 -28.56 12.79 -20.14
CA ALA A 68 -29.89 13.22 -19.74
C ALA A 68 -29.92 14.75 -19.60
#